data_AF-A0ABD1G319-F1
#
_entry.id   AF-A0ABD1G319-F1
#
_cell.length_a   1.000
_cell.length_b   1.000
_cell.length_c   1.000
_cell.angle_alpha   90.00
_cell.angle_beta   90.00
_cell.angle_gamma   90.00
#
_symmetry.space_group_name_H-M   'P 1'
#
loop_
_entity.id
_entity.type
_entity.pdbx_description
1 polymer ?
#
loop_
_entity_poly.entity_id
_entity_poly.type
_entity_poly.pdbx_seq_one_letter_code
_entity_poly.pdbx_strand_id
1 'polypeptide(L)'
;MAQSHCVNSPAALAGKLPLRANSPSVSPRLIKTFTSSKFNSRKFSSMVISALSSPSSVSGGPLKSLLLDSSERKNELMDAIKSSLSNCLSETQLDSAVPGLHSKTRGKVRDIYDGGEYLVLVTTDRQSAFDRVLASIPFKGQVLNETSLWWFNQTQHIIPNAIVSSPDRNVTIAKKCSVFPVEFVVRGYVTGSTDTSLWTVYQKGVRNYCGNALPDGMVKNQKLAANILTPTTKAADHDVPITPEEIIRSGLMSKSDYIEASKAALSLFEYGQRIAREHGLILVDTKYEFGKGSDGAVLLIDEVHTPDSSRYWIADSYEDLFQKGLEPENIDKEFLRLWFKNNCNPYEDEVLPEAPEELVSELSWRYIFLYETITKSKFELPSTKEPIHDRIASNVSRALSSLP
;
A
#
# COMPACT_ATOMS: atom_id res chain seq x y z
N MET A 1 24.48 51.20 14.38
CA MET A 1 23.24 50.84 15.11
C MET A 1 22.34 50.10 14.12
N ALA A 2 21.93 48.85 14.27
CA ALA A 2 22.26 47.77 15.17
C ALA A 2 22.11 46.48 14.33
N GLN A 3 23.09 45.59 14.43
CA GLN A 3 23.04 44.22 13.91
C GLN A 3 22.34 43.35 14.97
N SER A 4 21.54 42.37 14.54
CA SER A 4 21.08 41.29 15.43
C SER A 4 21.07 39.94 14.71
N HIS A 5 22.15 39.20 14.98
CA HIS A 5 22.25 37.77 15.27
C HIS A 5 21.65 36.70 14.32
N CYS A 6 22.60 36.03 13.65
CA CYS A 6 22.55 34.61 13.28
C CYS A 6 22.31 33.69 14.49
N VAL A 7 21.60 32.58 14.27
CA VAL A 7 21.77 31.34 15.03
C VAL A 7 21.85 30.18 14.04
N ASN A 8 22.99 29.50 14.05
CA ASN A 8 23.30 28.28 13.31
C ASN A 8 22.83 27.03 14.07
N SER A 9 22.65 25.95 13.31
CA SER A 9 22.48 24.53 13.68
C SER A 9 23.37 24.02 14.81
N PRO A 10 23.04 22.85 15.39
CA PRO A 10 24.02 21.97 15.99
C PRO A 10 24.28 20.72 15.14
N ALA A 11 25.49 20.62 14.61
CA ALA A 11 26.17 19.36 14.31
C ALA A 11 27.39 19.25 15.25
N ALA A 12 27.56 18.11 15.93
CA ALA A 12 28.82 17.63 16.54
C ALA A 12 28.67 16.12 16.81
N LEU A 13 29.37 15.17 16.17
CA LEU A 13 30.80 14.80 16.24
C LEU A 13 31.32 14.54 17.67
N ALA A 14 31.66 13.28 17.99
CA ALA A 14 33.04 12.77 18.04
C ALA A 14 33.17 11.44 18.82
N GLY A 15 34.10 10.56 18.39
CA GLY A 15 34.60 9.45 19.23
C GLY A 15 35.16 8.22 18.50
N LYS A 16 36.31 8.33 17.82
CA LYS A 16 37.21 7.19 17.48
C LYS A 16 38.42 7.20 18.42
N LEU A 17 38.92 6.04 18.85
CA LEU A 17 40.33 5.68 19.19
C LEU A 17 40.43 4.22 19.76
N PRO A 18 41.60 3.52 19.83
CA PRO A 18 42.06 2.57 18.80
C PRO A 18 42.45 1.13 19.26
N LEU A 19 42.65 0.25 18.25
CA LEU A 19 43.56 -0.93 18.08
C LEU A 19 44.13 -1.73 19.28
N ARG A 20 43.96 -3.07 19.25
CA ARG A 20 45.07 -4.07 19.21
C ARG A 20 44.62 -5.50 18.86
N ALA A 21 45.52 -6.23 18.19
CA ALA A 21 45.37 -7.53 17.54
C ALA A 21 45.71 -8.75 18.43
N ASN A 22 45.16 -9.93 18.09
CA ASN A 22 45.92 -11.17 17.83
C ASN A 22 45.02 -12.34 17.36
N SER A 23 45.57 -13.08 16.39
CA SER A 23 45.17 -14.31 15.66
C SER A 23 45.05 -15.58 16.55
N PRO A 24 44.63 -16.80 16.08
CA PRO A 24 44.76 -17.31 14.70
C PRO A 24 43.65 -18.20 14.10
N SER A 25 43.87 -18.41 12.80
CA SER A 25 43.20 -19.22 11.79
C SER A 25 43.01 -20.70 12.13
N VAL A 26 41.84 -21.25 11.75
CA VAL A 26 41.62 -22.68 11.53
C VAL A 26 40.89 -22.87 10.18
N SER A 27 41.51 -23.63 9.29
CA SER A 27 41.01 -24.01 7.97
C SER A 27 39.90 -25.08 8.04
N PRO A 28 38.93 -25.10 7.12
CA PRO A 28 38.16 -26.31 6.82
C PRO A 28 38.63 -26.98 5.52
N ARG A 29 38.72 -28.30 5.60
CA ARG A 29 39.12 -29.22 4.53
C ARG A 29 38.07 -29.37 3.42
N LEU A 30 38.58 -29.66 2.23
CA LEU A 30 37.93 -30.24 1.05
C LEU A 30 36.84 -31.28 1.38
N ILE A 31 35.66 -31.14 0.77
CA ILE A 31 34.87 -32.30 0.29
C ILE A 31 34.20 -31.98 -1.07
N LYS A 32 34.76 -32.62 -2.10
CA LYS A 32 34.16 -33.24 -3.30
C LYS A 32 33.00 -32.54 -4.04
N THR A 33 33.39 -32.02 -5.20
CA THR A 33 32.61 -31.89 -6.44
C THR A 33 31.72 -33.10 -6.74
N PHE A 34 30.44 -32.86 -6.99
CA PHE A 34 29.59 -33.75 -7.79
C PHE A 34 29.02 -33.00 -9.00
N THR A 35 29.05 -33.72 -10.10
CA THR A 35 28.84 -33.34 -11.49
C THR A 35 27.40 -32.97 -11.82
N SER A 36 27.26 -32.03 -12.75
CA SER A 36 26.02 -31.61 -13.41
C SER A 36 25.28 -32.77 -14.08
N SER A 37 23.99 -32.93 -13.79
CA SER A 37 23.06 -33.70 -14.63
C SER A 37 22.03 -32.76 -15.27
N LYS A 38 22.10 -32.65 -16.59
CA LYS A 38 21.10 -32.02 -17.47
C LYS A 38 19.73 -32.68 -17.25
N PHE A 39 18.70 -31.90 -16.99
CA PHE A 39 17.31 -32.36 -17.05
C PHE A 39 16.64 -31.89 -18.34
N ASN A 40 16.16 -32.88 -19.11
CA ASN A 40 15.48 -32.74 -20.38
C ASN A 40 14.08 -32.13 -20.21
N SER A 41 13.76 -31.18 -21.08
CA SER A 41 12.40 -30.72 -21.36
C SER A 41 11.54 -31.86 -21.91
N ARG A 42 10.44 -32.20 -21.22
CA ARG A 42 9.36 -33.03 -21.79
C ARG A 42 8.09 -32.21 -21.92
N LYS A 43 7.62 -32.15 -23.17
CA LYS A 43 6.35 -31.63 -23.65
C LYS A 43 5.19 -32.27 -22.88
N PHE A 44 4.27 -31.46 -22.35
CA PHE A 44 2.97 -31.96 -21.92
C PHE A 44 2.02 -31.94 -23.11
N SER A 45 1.60 -33.14 -23.51
CA SER A 45 0.55 -33.38 -24.49
C SER A 45 -0.81 -33.16 -23.84
N SER A 46 -1.72 -32.54 -24.59
CA SER A 46 -3.12 -32.38 -24.22
C SER A 46 -3.79 -33.73 -23.99
N MET A 47 -4.56 -33.84 -22.91
CA MET A 47 -5.49 -34.95 -22.71
C MET A 47 -6.86 -34.36 -22.42
N VAL A 48 -7.74 -34.50 -23.41
CA VAL A 48 -9.15 -34.16 -23.35
C VAL A 48 -9.85 -35.28 -22.59
N ILE A 49 -10.47 -34.97 -21.45
CA ILE A 49 -11.40 -35.87 -20.77
C ILE A 49 -12.79 -35.29 -20.96
N SER A 50 -13.61 -35.98 -21.77
CA SER A 50 -15.04 -35.74 -21.85
C SER A 50 -15.72 -36.45 -20.67
N ALA A 51 -16.57 -35.73 -19.94
CA ALA A 51 -17.52 -36.31 -19.02
C ALA A 51 -18.87 -35.62 -19.22
N LEU A 52 -19.78 -36.36 -19.86
CA LEU A 52 -21.20 -36.06 -19.93
C LEU A 52 -21.82 -36.25 -18.54
N SER A 53 -22.42 -35.20 -17.98
CA SER A 53 -23.47 -35.32 -16.97
C SER A 53 -24.41 -34.12 -17.03
N SER A 54 -25.69 -34.42 -16.91
CA SER A 54 -26.87 -33.61 -17.23
C SER A 54 -27.00 -32.32 -16.39
N PRO A 55 -27.66 -31.27 -16.91
CA PRO A 55 -27.74 -29.99 -16.22
C PRO A 55 -28.75 -30.06 -15.07
N SER A 56 -28.26 -30.05 -13.84
CA SER A 56 -29.04 -29.61 -12.69
C SER A 56 -28.94 -28.09 -12.62
N SER A 57 -30.10 -27.43 -12.67
CA SER A 57 -30.25 -25.97 -12.68
C SER A 57 -29.77 -25.37 -11.36
N VAL A 58 -28.48 -25.03 -11.30
CA VAL A 58 -27.95 -24.12 -10.27
C VAL A 58 -28.19 -22.71 -10.77
N SER A 59 -29.10 -22.00 -10.10
CA SER A 59 -29.29 -20.56 -10.25
C SER A 59 -27.96 -19.86 -9.98
N GLY A 60 -27.36 -19.30 -11.04
CA GLY A 60 -26.11 -18.55 -10.95
C GLY A 60 -26.30 -17.34 -10.05
N GLY A 61 -25.66 -17.34 -8.89
CA GLY A 61 -25.73 -16.23 -7.94
C GLY A 61 -25.09 -14.93 -8.48
N PRO A 62 -25.20 -13.83 -7.71
CA PRO A 62 -24.71 -12.50 -8.10
C PRO A 62 -23.21 -12.45 -8.48
N LEU A 63 -22.40 -13.37 -7.95
CA LEU A 63 -20.97 -13.43 -8.26
C LEU A 63 -20.69 -13.97 -9.67
N LYS A 64 -21.48 -14.93 -10.17
CA LYS A 64 -21.27 -15.48 -11.51
C LYS A 64 -21.57 -14.42 -12.57
N SER A 65 -22.55 -13.54 -12.32
CA SER A 65 -22.78 -12.37 -13.16
C SER A 65 -21.70 -11.31 -12.99
N LEU A 66 -21.19 -11.05 -11.78
CA LEU A 66 -20.03 -10.16 -11.57
C LEU A 66 -18.77 -10.67 -12.30
N LEU A 67 -18.49 -11.96 -12.26
CA LEU A 67 -17.34 -12.58 -12.93
C LEU A 67 -17.51 -12.63 -14.45
N LEU A 68 -18.73 -12.88 -14.96
CA LEU A 68 -19.03 -12.82 -16.39
C LEU A 68 -18.99 -11.38 -16.93
N ASP A 69 -19.60 -10.42 -16.24
CA ASP A 69 -19.53 -8.99 -16.54
C ASP A 69 -18.09 -8.46 -16.40
N SER A 70 -17.32 -9.01 -15.45
CA SER A 70 -15.89 -8.73 -15.33
C SER A 70 -15.08 -9.21 -16.52
N SER A 71 -15.53 -10.20 -17.29
CA SER A 71 -14.72 -10.74 -18.40
C SER A 71 -14.71 -9.82 -19.63
N GLU A 72 -15.88 -9.31 -20.04
CA GLU A 72 -15.98 -8.30 -21.10
C GLU A 72 -15.38 -6.96 -20.64
N ARG A 73 -15.70 -6.54 -19.41
CA ARG A 73 -15.12 -5.33 -18.81
C ARG A 73 -13.61 -5.43 -18.64
N LYS A 74 -13.08 -6.60 -18.25
CA LYS A 74 -11.63 -6.86 -18.19
C LYS A 74 -11.01 -6.70 -19.56
N ASN A 75 -11.60 -7.28 -20.61
CA ASN A 75 -11.04 -7.15 -21.96
C ASN A 75 -10.96 -5.68 -22.42
N GLU A 76 -12.04 -4.91 -22.24
CA GLU A 76 -12.05 -3.47 -22.54
C GLU A 76 -10.95 -2.71 -21.79
N LEU A 77 -10.84 -2.93 -20.48
CA LEU A 77 -9.82 -2.29 -19.65
C LEU A 77 -8.41 -2.73 -20.05
N MET A 78 -8.20 -4.01 -20.35
CA MET A 78 -6.88 -4.55 -20.70
C MET A 78 -6.32 -3.92 -21.97
N ASP A 79 -7.16 -3.64 -22.97
CA ASP A 79 -6.72 -2.95 -24.19
C ASP A 79 -6.27 -1.51 -23.90
N ALA A 80 -7.02 -0.78 -23.06
CA ALA A 80 -6.66 0.56 -22.63
C ALA A 80 -5.38 0.59 -21.78
N ILE A 81 -5.23 -0.38 -20.88
CA ILE A 81 -4.06 -0.55 -20.01
C ILE A 81 -2.81 -0.80 -20.86
N LYS A 82 -2.86 -1.77 -21.78
CA LYS A 82 -1.73 -2.10 -22.67
C LYS A 82 -1.32 -0.91 -23.54
N SER A 83 -2.30 -0.17 -24.04
CA SER A 83 -2.07 1.05 -24.82
C SER A 83 -1.43 2.18 -24.01
N SER A 84 -1.47 2.10 -22.68
CA SER A 84 -1.00 3.13 -21.75
C SER A 84 0.29 2.74 -21.01
N LEU A 85 0.91 1.59 -21.31
CA LEU A 85 2.14 1.12 -20.65
C LEU A 85 3.27 2.16 -20.70
N SER A 86 3.42 2.87 -21.82
CA SER A 86 4.42 3.92 -22.02
C SER A 86 3.99 5.31 -21.56
N ASN A 87 2.76 5.47 -21.07
CA ASN A 87 2.16 6.77 -20.72
C ASN A 87 1.75 6.85 -19.24
N CYS A 88 2.57 6.28 -18.36
CA CYS A 88 2.37 6.35 -16.92
C CYS A 88 2.84 7.69 -16.35
N LEU A 89 2.09 8.25 -15.40
CA LEU A 89 2.53 9.40 -14.62
C LEU A 89 3.58 8.97 -13.60
N SER A 90 4.87 9.10 -13.94
CA SER A 90 5.95 8.63 -13.06
C SER A 90 6.55 9.74 -12.18
N GLU A 91 6.35 11.01 -12.53
CA GLU A 91 6.85 12.18 -11.83
C GLU A 91 6.03 13.42 -12.23
N THR A 92 6.04 14.48 -11.43
CA THR A 92 5.47 15.78 -11.75
C THR A 92 6.45 16.92 -11.45
N GLN A 93 6.22 18.11 -12.01
CA GLN A 93 7.02 19.32 -11.75
C GLN A 93 6.08 20.52 -11.59
N LEU A 94 5.22 20.48 -10.57
CA LEU A 94 4.20 21.53 -10.37
C LEU A 94 4.76 22.79 -9.73
N ASP A 95 5.89 22.70 -9.02
CA ASP A 95 6.63 23.82 -8.42
C ASP A 95 7.13 24.83 -9.45
N SER A 96 7.43 24.37 -10.68
CA SER A 96 7.80 25.26 -11.80
C SER A 96 6.60 25.66 -12.67
N ALA A 97 5.54 24.86 -12.69
CA ALA A 97 4.39 25.03 -13.58
C ALA A 97 3.20 25.80 -12.97
N VAL A 98 3.07 25.81 -11.64
CA VAL A 98 1.91 26.39 -10.93
C VAL A 98 2.38 27.47 -9.94
N PRO A 99 1.97 28.74 -10.14
CA PRO A 99 2.26 29.80 -9.19
C PRO A 99 1.75 29.49 -7.78
N GLY A 100 2.56 29.76 -6.77
CA GLY A 100 2.22 29.54 -5.35
C GLY A 100 2.59 28.15 -4.82
N LEU A 101 3.10 27.25 -5.66
CA LEU A 101 3.74 26.02 -5.19
C LEU A 101 5.24 26.25 -5.02
N HIS A 102 5.77 25.72 -3.91
CA HIS A 102 7.16 25.95 -3.51
C HIS A 102 7.99 24.66 -3.61
N SER A 103 8.15 23.94 -2.51
CA SER A 103 9.00 22.75 -2.46
C SER A 103 8.25 21.51 -2.89
N LYS A 104 8.92 20.68 -3.71
CA LYS A 104 8.49 19.30 -4.01
C LYS A 104 9.18 18.31 -3.07
N THR A 105 8.38 17.46 -2.43
CA THR A 105 8.85 16.25 -1.75
C THR A 105 8.41 15.02 -2.55
N ARG A 106 9.36 14.18 -2.97
CA ARG A 106 9.06 12.95 -3.70
C ARG A 106 8.99 11.77 -2.72
N GLY A 107 7.79 11.27 -2.48
CA GLY A 107 7.57 10.00 -1.79
C GLY A 107 7.65 8.80 -2.75
N LYS A 108 7.48 7.58 -2.21
CA LYS A 108 7.49 6.34 -3.01
C LYS A 108 6.43 6.37 -4.13
N VAL A 109 5.22 6.83 -3.80
CA VAL A 109 4.06 6.85 -4.71
C VAL A 109 3.53 8.27 -4.98
N ARG A 110 3.64 9.20 -4.03
CA ARG A 110 3.13 10.57 -4.16
C ARG A 110 4.24 11.59 -4.37
N ASP A 111 4.00 12.56 -5.24
CA ASP A 111 4.74 13.82 -5.27
C ASP A 111 3.92 14.86 -4.47
N ILE A 112 4.56 15.51 -3.50
CA ILE A 112 3.89 16.42 -2.55
C ILE A 112 4.46 17.82 -2.74
N TYR A 113 3.58 18.80 -2.92
CA TYR A 113 3.97 20.21 -3.08
C TYR A 113 3.42 21.05 -1.93
N ASP A 114 4.27 21.94 -1.44
CA ASP A 114 3.88 22.93 -0.43
C ASP A 114 3.24 24.15 -1.10
N GLY A 115 1.96 24.40 -0.79
CA GLY A 115 1.19 25.57 -1.22
C GLY A 115 0.91 26.57 -0.08
N GLY A 116 1.73 26.59 0.98
CA GLY A 116 1.54 27.43 2.15
C GLY A 116 0.66 26.75 3.21
N GLU A 117 -0.62 27.10 3.25
CA GLU A 117 -1.59 26.52 4.19
C GLU A 117 -2.04 25.10 3.79
N TYR A 118 -1.85 24.75 2.52
CA TYR A 118 -2.28 23.49 1.92
C TYR A 118 -1.09 22.69 1.37
N LEU A 119 -1.30 21.38 1.27
CA LEU A 119 -0.44 20.46 0.53
C LEU A 119 -1.19 19.98 -0.71
N VAL A 120 -0.49 19.97 -1.86
CA VAL A 120 -0.97 19.33 -3.09
C VAL A 120 -0.30 17.97 -3.21
N LEU A 121 -1.10 16.92 -3.11
CA LEU A 121 -0.69 15.52 -3.15
C LEU A 121 -1.01 14.95 -4.53
N VAL A 122 0.00 14.72 -5.35
CA VAL A 122 -0.17 14.07 -6.66
C VAL A 122 0.17 12.59 -6.53
N THR A 123 -0.83 11.73 -6.67
CA THR A 123 -0.66 10.28 -6.64
C THR A 123 -0.25 9.79 -8.02
N THR A 124 0.97 9.24 -8.08
CA THR A 124 1.61 8.82 -9.33
C THR A 124 1.40 7.33 -9.60
N ASP A 125 1.74 6.89 -10.80
CA ASP A 125 1.65 5.51 -11.25
C ASP A 125 2.83 4.65 -10.78
N ARG A 126 3.77 5.22 -10.03
CA ARG A 126 4.91 4.48 -9.47
C ARG A 126 4.42 3.38 -8.54
N GLN A 127 4.95 2.18 -8.72
CA GLN A 127 4.72 1.06 -7.85
C GLN A 127 5.99 0.67 -7.12
N SER A 128 5.89 0.55 -5.80
CA SER A 128 7.03 0.24 -4.93
C SER A 128 6.80 -0.99 -4.05
N ALA A 129 7.88 -1.75 -3.87
CA ALA A 129 8.04 -2.74 -2.81
C ALA A 129 9.54 -2.91 -2.53
N PHE A 130 9.88 -3.51 -1.39
CA PHE A 130 11.29 -3.66 -0.96
C PHE A 130 12.05 -2.32 -0.93
N ASP A 131 11.34 -1.25 -0.57
CA ASP A 131 11.85 0.13 -0.52
C ASP A 131 12.40 0.68 -1.85
N ARG A 132 12.01 0.06 -2.96
CA ARG A 132 12.41 0.45 -4.32
C ARG A 132 11.18 0.66 -5.20
N VAL A 133 11.30 1.56 -6.18
CA VAL A 133 10.31 1.66 -7.27
C VAL A 133 10.59 0.52 -8.25
N LEU A 134 9.61 -0.35 -8.44
CA LEU A 134 9.74 -1.58 -9.22
C LEU A 134 9.22 -1.44 -10.65
N ALA A 135 8.19 -0.63 -10.84
CA ALA A 135 7.52 -0.42 -12.13
C ALA A 135 6.67 0.85 -12.09
N SER A 136 6.18 1.28 -13.26
CA SER A 136 5.05 2.19 -13.36
C SER A 136 3.83 1.42 -13.85
N ILE A 137 2.70 1.59 -13.19
CA ILE A 137 1.47 0.81 -13.43
C ILE A 137 0.42 1.76 -13.98
N PRO A 138 -0.03 1.56 -15.23
CA PRO A 138 -1.01 2.46 -15.85
C PRO A 138 -2.22 2.68 -14.95
N PHE A 139 -2.66 3.93 -14.84
CA PHE A 139 -3.85 4.36 -14.10
C PHE A 139 -3.82 4.13 -12.58
N LYS A 140 -2.74 3.58 -12.02
CA LYS A 140 -2.63 3.30 -10.58
C LYS A 140 -2.86 4.56 -9.74
N GLY A 141 -2.23 5.67 -10.11
CA GLY A 141 -2.32 6.91 -9.34
C GLY A 141 -3.76 7.43 -9.25
N GLN A 142 -4.50 7.31 -10.35
CA GLN A 142 -5.92 7.66 -10.40
C GLN A 142 -6.74 6.73 -9.49
N VAL A 143 -6.58 5.42 -9.65
CA VAL A 143 -7.31 4.42 -8.84
C VAL A 143 -7.08 4.64 -7.35
N LEU A 144 -5.83 4.82 -6.92
CA LEU A 144 -5.49 5.02 -5.52
C LEU A 144 -6.12 6.31 -4.96
N ASN A 145 -6.03 7.42 -5.68
CA ASN A 145 -6.58 8.70 -5.26
C ASN A 145 -8.11 8.65 -5.18
N GLU A 146 -8.79 8.15 -6.21
CA GLU A 146 -10.25 8.05 -6.25
C GLU A 146 -10.80 7.05 -5.20
N THR A 147 -10.13 5.91 -5.00
CA THR A 147 -10.48 4.95 -3.93
C THR A 147 -10.38 5.63 -2.56
N SER A 148 -9.27 6.33 -2.30
CA SER A 148 -9.06 7.00 -1.02
C SER A 148 -10.08 8.11 -0.78
N LEU A 149 -10.38 8.93 -1.80
CA LEU A 149 -11.39 9.99 -1.70
C LEU A 149 -12.78 9.44 -1.39
N TRP A 150 -13.15 8.33 -2.02
CA TRP A 150 -14.40 7.64 -1.72
C TRP A 150 -14.44 7.23 -0.25
N TRP A 151 -13.38 6.60 0.27
CA TRP A 151 -13.31 6.21 1.69
C TRP A 151 -13.28 7.39 2.66
N PHE A 152 -12.56 8.46 2.35
CA PHE A 152 -12.59 9.68 3.15
C PHE A 152 -14.02 10.21 3.28
N ASN A 153 -14.80 10.19 2.20
CA ASN A 153 -16.21 10.58 2.24
C ASN A 153 -17.07 9.59 3.05
N GLN A 154 -16.88 8.28 2.87
CA GLN A 154 -17.63 7.27 3.61
C GLN A 154 -17.37 7.30 5.12
N THR A 155 -16.21 7.79 5.55
CA THR A 155 -15.75 7.69 6.95
C THR A 155 -15.74 9.00 7.71
N GLN A 156 -16.23 10.11 7.12
CA GLN A 156 -16.29 11.43 7.78
C GLN A 156 -17.06 11.41 9.12
N HIS A 157 -18.02 10.50 9.26
CA HIS A 157 -18.82 10.33 10.47
C HIS A 157 -18.05 9.64 11.63
N ILE A 158 -16.87 9.07 11.35
CA ILE A 158 -16.00 8.40 12.33
C ILE A 158 -14.94 9.36 12.85
N ILE A 159 -14.25 10.04 11.93
CA ILE A 159 -13.21 11.03 12.24
C ILE A 159 -13.12 12.08 11.12
N PRO A 160 -12.88 13.37 11.43
CA PRO A 160 -12.54 14.35 10.40
C PRO A 160 -11.26 13.97 9.64
N ASN A 161 -11.14 14.44 8.41
CA ASN A 161 -9.96 14.24 7.57
C ASN A 161 -9.41 15.57 7.03
N ALA A 162 -8.19 15.54 6.49
CA ALA A 162 -7.51 16.72 6.01
C ALA A 162 -7.90 17.15 4.58
N ILE A 163 -8.78 16.43 3.88
CA ILE A 163 -9.11 16.69 2.47
C ILE A 163 -9.84 18.01 2.33
N VAL A 164 -9.41 18.83 1.36
CA VAL A 164 -10.03 20.11 1.00
C VAL A 164 -10.73 19.99 -0.35
N SER A 165 -10.05 19.45 -1.35
CA SER A 165 -10.59 19.25 -2.70
C SER A 165 -9.78 18.22 -3.49
N SER A 166 -10.32 17.75 -4.61
CA SER A 166 -9.64 16.89 -5.58
C SER A 166 -9.81 17.47 -6.98
N PRO A 167 -8.96 18.42 -7.40
CA PRO A 167 -9.15 19.14 -8.67
C PRO A 167 -8.84 18.29 -9.90
N ASP A 168 -8.13 17.18 -9.72
CA ASP A 168 -7.84 16.20 -10.75
C ASP A 168 -7.97 14.80 -10.15
N ARG A 169 -8.20 13.79 -10.99
CA ARG A 169 -8.34 12.40 -10.53
C ARG A 169 -7.07 11.84 -9.90
N ASN A 170 -5.90 12.41 -10.20
CA ASN A 170 -4.62 12.05 -9.56
C ASN A 170 -4.28 12.94 -8.35
N VAL A 171 -5.07 13.97 -8.05
CA VAL A 171 -4.65 15.03 -7.14
C VAL A 171 -5.62 15.24 -6.00
N THR A 172 -5.09 15.23 -4.79
CA THR A 172 -5.78 15.67 -3.58
C THR A 172 -5.11 16.94 -3.05
N ILE A 173 -5.90 17.96 -2.73
CA ILE A 173 -5.45 19.11 -1.93
C ILE A 173 -5.91 18.87 -0.48
N ALA A 174 -4.97 18.95 0.46
CA ALA A 174 -5.22 18.70 1.87
C ALA A 174 -4.70 19.85 2.75
N LYS A 175 -5.32 20.04 3.92
CA LYS A 175 -4.81 20.95 4.96
C LYS A 175 -3.45 20.47 5.46
N LYS A 176 -2.52 21.39 5.69
CA LYS A 176 -1.26 21.07 6.35
C LYS A 176 -1.52 20.68 7.81
N CYS A 177 -0.94 19.57 8.24
CA CYS A 177 -1.09 19.03 9.60
C CYS A 177 0.28 18.68 10.18
N SER A 178 0.40 18.68 11.50
CA SER A 178 1.55 18.08 12.18
C SER A 178 1.35 16.56 12.24
N VAL A 179 2.02 15.82 11.36
CA VAL A 179 1.87 14.35 11.24
C VAL A 179 2.38 13.65 12.50
N PHE A 180 1.59 12.71 13.04
CA PHE A 180 2.08 11.86 14.11
C PHE A 180 3.07 10.83 13.55
N PRO A 181 4.27 10.64 14.13
CA PRO A 181 5.30 9.73 13.64
C PRO A 181 4.99 8.25 13.97
N VAL A 182 3.72 7.85 13.82
CA VAL A 182 3.19 6.51 14.14
C VAL A 182 2.28 6.07 13.01
N GLU A 183 2.51 4.86 12.50
CA GLU A 183 1.59 4.21 11.58
C GLU A 183 0.68 3.26 12.34
N PHE A 184 -0.63 3.41 12.15
CA PHE A 184 -1.65 2.63 12.83
C PHE A 184 -2.04 1.44 11.94
N VAL A 185 -1.25 0.37 12.01
CA VAL A 185 -1.58 -0.87 11.29
C VAL A 185 -2.62 -1.66 12.08
N VAL A 186 -3.79 -1.88 11.47
CA VAL A 186 -4.86 -2.70 12.04
C VAL A 186 -4.95 -4.02 11.28
N ARG A 187 -5.11 -5.12 12.01
CA ARG A 187 -5.13 -6.47 11.44
C ARG A 187 -6.36 -7.24 11.88
N GLY A 188 -7.01 -7.91 10.93
CA GLY A 188 -8.10 -8.86 11.18
C GLY A 188 -7.70 -10.32 10.98
N TYR A 189 -6.52 -10.59 10.41
CA TYR A 189 -6.08 -11.94 10.02
C TYR A 189 -4.58 -12.15 10.28
N VAL A 190 -4.21 -13.41 10.54
CA VAL A 190 -2.84 -13.86 10.78
C VAL A 190 -2.14 -14.14 9.45
N THR A 191 -1.78 -13.10 8.71
CA THR A 191 -1.19 -13.25 7.35
C THR A 191 0.06 -12.38 7.12
N GLY A 192 0.53 -12.36 5.88
CA GLY A 192 1.60 -11.54 5.33
C GLY A 192 2.96 -12.25 5.27
N SER A 193 3.85 -11.69 4.45
CA SER A 193 5.16 -12.28 4.08
C SER A 193 6.36 -11.36 4.40
N THR A 194 6.11 -10.19 4.99
CA THR A 194 7.15 -9.25 5.42
C THR A 194 7.54 -9.50 6.88
N ASP A 195 8.71 -9.03 7.29
CA ASP A 195 9.21 -9.24 8.66
C ASP A 195 8.32 -8.67 9.75
N THR A 196 7.53 -7.64 9.44
CA THR A 196 6.56 -7.00 10.35
C THR A 196 5.14 -7.56 10.22
N SER A 197 4.90 -8.49 9.30
CA SER A 197 3.58 -9.12 9.12
C SER A 197 3.27 -10.08 10.28
N LEU A 198 1.99 -10.13 10.69
CA LEU A 198 1.56 -10.90 11.86
C LEU A 198 1.91 -12.39 11.75
N TRP A 199 1.75 -13.00 10.58
CA TRP A 199 2.14 -14.40 10.39
C TRP A 199 3.64 -14.63 10.58
N THR A 200 4.48 -13.75 10.03
CA THR A 200 5.95 -13.92 10.09
C THR A 200 6.47 -13.80 11.52
N VAL A 201 5.97 -12.83 12.30
CA VAL A 201 6.35 -12.71 13.72
C VAL A 201 5.81 -13.86 14.56
N TYR A 202 4.57 -14.29 14.30
CA TYR A 202 3.96 -15.43 15.01
C TYR A 202 4.71 -16.74 14.74
N GLN A 203 5.10 -16.98 13.49
CA GLN A 203 5.88 -18.14 13.07
C GLN A 203 7.28 -18.16 13.72
N LYS A 204 7.87 -16.99 13.99
CA LYS A 204 9.13 -16.83 14.74
C LYS A 204 8.98 -17.06 16.26
N GLY A 205 7.79 -17.42 16.74
CA GLY A 205 7.53 -17.72 18.15
C GLY A 205 7.11 -16.51 18.99
N VAL A 206 6.89 -15.34 18.38
CA VAL A 206 6.40 -14.16 19.11
C VAL A 206 4.93 -14.37 19.50
N ARG A 207 4.61 -14.20 20.79
CA ARG A 207 3.25 -14.34 21.35
C ARG A 207 2.73 -13.08 22.02
N ASN A 208 3.56 -12.06 22.16
CA ASN A 208 3.13 -10.71 22.49
C ASN A 208 3.64 -9.78 21.39
N TYR A 209 2.73 -9.22 20.60
CA TYR A 209 3.08 -8.35 19.48
C TYR A 209 2.43 -6.98 19.63
N CYS A 210 3.25 -5.95 19.79
CA CYS A 210 2.81 -4.58 20.09
C CYS A 210 1.82 -4.48 21.27
N GLY A 211 1.99 -5.31 22.31
CA GLY A 211 1.09 -5.35 23.47
C GLY A 211 -0.10 -6.30 23.33
N ASN A 212 -0.27 -6.96 22.18
CA ASN A 212 -1.35 -7.93 21.97
C ASN A 212 -0.88 -9.35 22.29
N ALA A 213 -1.55 -10.02 23.21
CA ALA A 213 -1.34 -11.44 23.46
C ALA A 213 -1.95 -12.29 22.34
N LEU A 214 -1.15 -13.17 21.75
CA LEU A 214 -1.54 -14.07 20.68
C LEU A 214 -1.59 -15.50 21.25
N PRO A 215 -2.76 -16.18 21.25
CA PRO A 215 -2.83 -17.58 21.65
C PRO A 215 -1.98 -18.50 20.78
N ASP A 216 -1.55 -19.62 21.35
CA ASP A 216 -0.90 -20.70 20.62
C ASP A 216 -1.84 -21.40 19.63
N GLY A 217 -1.25 -22.12 18.68
CA GLY A 217 -1.98 -22.93 17.71
C GLY A 217 -2.59 -22.15 16.53
N MET A 218 -2.40 -20.83 16.42
CA MET A 218 -2.83 -20.11 15.22
C MET A 218 -2.13 -20.61 13.96
N VAL A 219 -2.84 -20.57 12.85
CA VAL A 219 -2.35 -20.95 11.52
C VAL A 219 -2.37 -19.76 10.55
N LYS A 220 -1.61 -19.87 9.46
CA LYS A 220 -1.54 -18.81 8.45
C LYS A 220 -2.91 -18.54 7.85
N ASN A 221 -3.22 -17.27 7.61
CA ASN A 221 -4.47 -16.75 7.06
C ASN A 221 -5.69 -16.89 7.97
N GLN A 222 -5.53 -17.35 9.22
CA GLN A 222 -6.62 -17.44 10.18
C GLN A 222 -7.20 -16.05 10.53
N LYS A 223 -8.52 -15.95 10.59
CA LYS A 223 -9.23 -14.78 11.13
C LYS A 223 -8.99 -14.63 12.64
N LEU A 224 -8.65 -13.43 13.09
CA LEU A 224 -8.49 -13.11 14.51
C LEU A 224 -9.86 -13.01 15.21
N ALA A 225 -9.88 -13.32 16.51
CA ALA A 225 -11.08 -13.19 17.33
C ALA A 225 -11.55 -11.72 17.47
N ALA A 226 -10.61 -10.78 17.45
CA ALA A 226 -10.85 -9.35 17.40
C ALA A 226 -9.76 -8.67 16.56
N ASN A 227 -10.09 -7.52 15.98
CA ASN A 227 -9.11 -6.69 15.29
C ASN A 227 -8.08 -6.19 16.30
N ILE A 228 -6.81 -6.24 15.91
CA ILE A 228 -5.70 -5.77 16.76
C ILE A 228 -4.97 -4.61 16.10
N LEU A 229 -4.44 -3.71 16.92
CA LEU A 229 -3.55 -2.64 16.49
C LEU A 229 -2.11 -3.08 16.70
N THR A 230 -1.29 -2.99 15.65
CA THR A 230 0.15 -3.31 15.70
C THR A 230 0.93 -2.12 15.15
N PRO A 231 1.01 -1.01 15.91
CA PRO A 231 1.57 0.22 15.38
C PRO A 231 3.07 0.09 15.14
N THR A 232 3.56 0.90 14.22
CA THR A 232 4.99 1.02 13.90
C THR A 232 5.42 2.48 13.96
N THR A 233 6.69 2.73 14.27
CA THR A 233 7.27 4.07 14.13
C THR A 233 7.58 4.37 12.68
N LYS A 234 7.33 5.60 12.23
CA LYS A 234 7.73 6.08 10.90
C LYS A 234 9.22 6.42 10.92
N ALA A 235 10.10 5.44 10.69
CA ALA A 235 11.56 5.67 10.63
C ALA A 235 12.04 5.77 9.17
N ALA A 236 13.20 6.39 8.96
CA ALA A 236 13.73 6.63 7.61
C ALA A 236 14.10 5.34 6.85
N ASP A 237 14.58 4.32 7.57
CA ASP A 237 15.13 3.11 6.95
C ASP A 237 14.15 1.93 6.91
N HIS A 238 13.36 1.73 7.98
CA HIS A 238 12.32 0.69 8.04
C HIS A 238 11.36 0.93 9.22
N ASP A 239 10.10 0.54 9.05
CA ASP A 239 9.08 0.66 10.10
C ASP A 239 9.35 -0.35 11.23
N VAL A 240 9.40 0.15 12.48
CA VAL A 240 9.71 -0.67 13.68
C VAL A 240 8.45 -0.86 14.52
N PRO A 241 8.04 -2.10 14.86
CA PRO A 241 6.93 -2.34 15.77
C PRO A 241 7.14 -1.67 17.13
N ILE A 242 6.09 -1.02 17.64
CA ILE A 242 6.13 -0.28 18.92
C ILE A 242 4.87 -0.56 19.73
N THR A 243 4.97 -0.52 21.06
CA THR A 243 3.81 -0.66 21.95
C THR A 243 3.10 0.68 22.22
N PRO A 244 1.81 0.66 22.60
CA PRO A 244 1.09 1.87 23.04
C PRO A 244 1.83 2.65 24.14
N GLU A 245 2.39 1.93 25.13
CA GLU A 245 3.10 2.52 26.26
C GLU A 245 4.39 3.21 25.81
N GLU A 246 5.12 2.62 24.86
CA GLU A 246 6.32 3.20 24.30
C GLU A 246 6.05 4.44 23.45
N ILE A 247 4.96 4.46 22.66
CA ILE A 247 4.54 5.64 21.89
C ILE A 247 4.36 6.85 22.81
N ILE A 248 3.65 6.67 23.93
CA ILE A 248 3.37 7.74 24.89
C ILE A 248 4.65 8.13 25.64
N ARG A 249 5.42 7.14 26.12
CA ARG A 249 6.65 7.37 26.90
C ARG A 249 7.74 8.07 26.10
N SER A 250 7.83 7.81 24.81
CA SER A 250 8.79 8.44 23.89
C SER A 250 8.34 9.81 23.36
N GLY A 251 7.13 10.25 23.71
CA GLY A 251 6.61 11.56 23.30
C GLY A 251 6.21 11.63 21.82
N LEU A 252 6.07 10.49 21.12
CA LEU A 252 5.62 10.45 19.73
C LEU A 252 4.17 10.93 19.60
N MET A 253 3.35 10.67 20.62
CA MET A 253 1.98 11.17 20.74
C MET A 253 1.65 11.46 22.20
N SER A 254 0.74 12.41 22.44
CA SER A 254 0.11 12.54 23.76
C SER A 254 -0.82 11.34 24.02
N LYS A 255 -1.06 11.03 25.30
CA LYS A 255 -1.99 9.95 25.67
C LYS A 255 -3.40 10.16 25.10
N SER A 256 -3.90 11.39 25.10
CA SER A 256 -5.22 11.71 24.55
C SER A 256 -5.28 11.50 23.03
N ASP A 257 -4.28 12.00 22.30
CA ASP A 257 -4.23 11.85 20.85
C ASP A 257 -4.11 10.38 20.43
N TYR A 258 -3.30 9.60 21.17
CA TYR A 258 -3.15 8.19 20.90
C TYR A 258 -4.45 7.42 21.12
N ILE A 259 -5.18 7.71 22.20
CA ILE A 259 -6.47 7.06 22.49
C ILE A 259 -7.50 7.41 21.39
N GLU A 260 -7.55 8.66 20.95
CA GLU A 260 -8.45 9.10 19.89
C GLU A 260 -8.13 8.42 18.55
N ALA A 261 -6.86 8.49 18.13
CA ALA A 261 -6.39 7.91 16.86
C ALA A 261 -6.51 6.37 16.85
N SER A 262 -6.18 5.68 17.95
CA SER A 262 -6.30 4.22 18.04
C SER A 262 -7.75 3.75 17.97
N LYS A 263 -8.66 4.45 18.66
CA LYS A 263 -10.10 4.19 18.57
C LYS A 263 -10.61 4.42 17.15
N ALA A 264 -10.23 5.54 16.53
CA ALA A 264 -10.62 5.84 15.15
C ALA A 264 -10.09 4.79 14.17
N ALA A 265 -8.82 4.37 14.27
CA ALA A 265 -8.23 3.34 13.42
C ALA A 265 -9.01 2.01 13.48
N LEU A 266 -9.37 1.54 14.68
CA LEU A 266 -10.16 0.33 14.85
C LEU A 266 -11.58 0.48 14.27
N SER A 267 -12.24 1.61 14.51
CA SER A 267 -13.59 1.89 13.97
C SER A 267 -13.60 2.03 12.45
N LEU A 268 -12.60 2.71 11.87
CA LEU A 268 -12.39 2.80 10.43
C LEU A 268 -12.23 1.40 9.82
N PHE A 269 -11.44 0.52 10.48
CA PHE A 269 -11.17 -0.81 9.97
C PHE A 269 -12.39 -1.73 10.06
N GLU A 270 -13.14 -1.66 11.15
CA GLU A 270 -14.40 -2.39 11.30
C GLU A 270 -15.44 -1.95 10.26
N TYR A 271 -15.59 -0.64 10.06
CA TYR A 271 -16.47 -0.09 9.02
C TYR A 271 -16.03 -0.53 7.62
N GLY A 272 -14.72 -0.44 7.34
CA GLY A 272 -14.12 -0.90 6.08
C GLY A 272 -14.36 -2.38 5.81
N GLN A 273 -14.18 -3.24 6.82
CA GLN A 273 -14.47 -4.67 6.73
C GLN A 273 -15.94 -4.96 6.42
N ARG A 274 -16.87 -4.21 7.04
CA ARG A 274 -18.30 -4.37 6.77
C ARG A 274 -18.63 -4.07 5.31
N ILE A 275 -18.20 -2.90 4.83
CA ILE A 275 -18.44 -2.46 3.44
C ILE A 275 -17.75 -3.39 2.43
N ALA A 276 -16.48 -3.75 2.67
CA ALA A 276 -15.75 -4.68 1.81
C ALA A 276 -16.51 -6.02 1.67
N ARG A 277 -16.99 -6.57 2.79
CA ARG A 277 -17.74 -7.82 2.81
C ARG A 277 -19.09 -7.72 2.10
N GLU A 278 -19.83 -6.63 2.30
CA GLU A 278 -21.04 -6.35 1.53
C GLU A 278 -20.77 -6.30 0.02
N HIS A 279 -19.55 -5.94 -0.37
CA HIS A 279 -19.13 -5.78 -1.75
C HIS A 279 -18.40 -7.00 -2.34
N GLY A 280 -18.28 -8.11 -1.60
CA GLY A 280 -17.66 -9.35 -2.06
C GLY A 280 -16.16 -9.48 -1.77
N LEU A 281 -15.62 -8.62 -0.92
CA LEU A 281 -14.21 -8.57 -0.55
C LEU A 281 -14.00 -8.78 0.96
N ILE A 282 -12.80 -9.17 1.35
CA ILE A 282 -12.34 -9.16 2.75
C ILE A 282 -11.25 -8.13 2.88
N LEU A 283 -11.43 -7.13 3.75
CA LEU A 283 -10.37 -6.23 4.17
C LEU A 283 -9.58 -6.89 5.29
N VAL A 284 -8.33 -7.25 5.01
CA VAL A 284 -7.54 -8.21 5.81
C VAL A 284 -6.68 -7.50 6.86
N ASP A 285 -5.99 -6.47 6.43
CA ASP A 285 -5.24 -5.52 7.24
C ASP A 285 -5.12 -4.20 6.47
N THR A 286 -4.86 -3.11 7.20
CA THR A 286 -4.68 -1.78 6.62
C THR A 286 -3.78 -0.93 7.52
N LYS A 287 -3.26 0.17 6.96
CA LYS A 287 -2.44 1.14 7.65
C LYS A 287 -3.09 2.52 7.56
N TYR A 288 -3.24 3.19 8.70
CA TYR A 288 -3.65 4.58 8.76
C TYR A 288 -2.53 5.49 9.23
N GLU A 289 -2.59 6.75 8.82
CA GLU A 289 -1.82 7.84 9.38
C GLU A 289 -2.76 8.94 9.85
N PHE A 290 -2.36 9.63 10.92
CA PHE A 290 -3.09 10.74 11.50
C PHE A 290 -2.18 11.95 11.66
N GLY A 291 -2.76 13.13 11.63
CA GLY A 291 -2.08 14.38 11.94
C GLY A 291 -2.87 15.24 12.90
N LYS A 292 -2.20 16.19 13.54
CA LYS A 292 -2.82 17.24 14.36
C LYS A 292 -3.05 18.48 13.50
N GLY A 293 -4.30 18.89 13.38
CA GLY A 293 -4.69 20.15 12.74
C GLY A 293 -4.23 21.36 13.57
N SER A 294 -4.23 22.54 12.95
CA SER A 294 -3.88 23.81 13.62
C SER A 294 -4.85 24.20 14.74
N ASP A 295 -6.09 23.71 14.68
CA ASP A 295 -7.12 23.82 15.72
C ASP A 295 -6.98 22.77 16.84
N GLY A 296 -6.00 21.87 16.73
CA GLY A 296 -5.79 20.79 17.67
C GLY A 296 -6.67 19.55 17.43
N ALA A 297 -7.42 19.46 16.32
CA ALA A 297 -8.15 18.24 15.99
C ALA A 297 -7.22 17.12 15.50
N VAL A 298 -7.53 15.85 15.81
CA VAL A 298 -6.89 14.70 15.15
C VAL A 298 -7.59 14.48 13.82
N LEU A 299 -6.82 14.48 12.73
CA LEU A 299 -7.31 14.34 11.37
C LEU A 299 -6.77 13.06 10.75
N LEU A 300 -7.64 12.31 10.07
CA LEU A 300 -7.21 11.24 9.16
C LEU A 300 -6.55 11.87 7.94
N ILE A 301 -5.36 11.38 7.60
CA ILE A 301 -4.54 11.86 6.49
C ILE A 301 -4.12 10.69 5.59
N ASP A 302 -3.18 10.96 4.68
CA ASP A 302 -2.56 9.95 3.82
C ASP A 302 -3.56 9.32 2.84
N GLU A 303 -3.53 7.99 2.68
CA GLU A 303 -4.49 7.24 1.88
C GLU A 303 -5.24 6.21 2.73
N VAL A 304 -6.46 5.86 2.32
CA VAL A 304 -7.36 5.00 3.10
C VAL A 304 -7.86 3.84 2.23
N HIS A 305 -7.65 2.60 2.72
CA HIS A 305 -8.26 1.38 2.17
C HIS A 305 -7.99 1.14 0.68
N THR A 306 -6.83 1.60 0.22
CA THR A 306 -6.32 1.37 -1.14
C THR A 306 -5.60 0.02 -1.23
N PRO A 307 -5.36 -0.54 -2.44
CA PRO A 307 -4.53 -1.74 -2.62
C PRO A 307 -3.05 -1.56 -2.23
N ASP A 308 -2.57 -0.31 -2.06
CA ASP A 308 -1.20 -0.05 -1.60
C ASP A 308 -1.09 -0.02 -0.06
N SER A 309 -2.13 0.48 0.62
CA SER A 309 -2.21 0.59 2.08
C SER A 309 -2.83 -0.62 2.76
N SER A 310 -3.50 -1.50 2.01
CA SER A 310 -4.37 -2.55 2.54
C SER A 310 -4.29 -3.85 1.75
N ARG A 311 -4.50 -4.97 2.45
CA ARG A 311 -4.68 -6.28 1.82
C ARG A 311 -6.15 -6.59 1.64
N TYR A 312 -6.48 -7.07 0.45
CA TYR A 312 -7.83 -7.46 0.08
C TYR A 312 -7.86 -8.87 -0.50
N TRP A 313 -8.80 -9.67 0.00
CA TRP A 313 -9.10 -11.01 -0.54
C TRP A 313 -10.49 -11.07 -1.16
N ILE A 314 -10.68 -12.02 -2.07
CA ILE A 314 -12.01 -12.39 -2.57
C ILE A 314 -12.75 -13.14 -1.47
N ALA A 315 -13.92 -12.64 -1.06
CA ALA A 315 -14.63 -13.17 0.10
C ALA A 315 -15.09 -14.62 -0.11
N ASP A 316 -15.62 -14.91 -1.29
CA ASP A 316 -16.28 -16.19 -1.58
C ASP A 316 -15.31 -17.37 -1.69
N SER A 317 -14.01 -17.11 -1.95
CA SER A 317 -12.99 -18.17 -2.05
C SER A 317 -12.23 -18.43 -0.74
N TYR A 318 -12.30 -17.51 0.22
CA TYR A 318 -11.46 -17.54 1.42
C TYR A 318 -11.66 -18.80 2.26
N GLU A 319 -12.90 -19.16 2.61
CA GLU A 319 -13.16 -20.27 3.54
C GLU A 319 -12.68 -21.61 2.97
N ASP A 320 -13.01 -21.88 1.69
CA ASP A 320 -12.59 -23.08 0.98
C ASP A 320 -11.05 -23.19 0.86
N LEU A 321 -10.37 -22.08 0.56
CA LEU A 321 -8.92 -22.05 0.45
C LEU A 321 -8.26 -22.23 1.81
N PHE A 322 -8.79 -21.58 2.85
CA PHE A 322 -8.30 -21.67 4.22
C PHE A 322 -8.40 -23.11 4.76
N GLN A 323 -9.54 -23.78 4.57
CA GLN A 323 -9.72 -25.19 4.99
C GLN A 323 -8.78 -26.15 4.27
N LYS A 324 -8.36 -25.83 3.03
CA LYS A 324 -7.38 -26.59 2.26
C LYS A 324 -5.93 -26.22 2.59
N GLY A 325 -5.69 -25.25 3.47
CA GLY A 325 -4.36 -24.74 3.79
C GLY A 325 -3.69 -24.00 2.62
N LEU A 326 -4.48 -23.42 1.71
CA LEU A 326 -4.02 -22.67 0.55
C LEU A 326 -4.02 -21.16 0.82
N GLU A 327 -3.29 -20.41 0.00
CA GLU A 327 -3.31 -18.94 0.05
C GLU A 327 -4.66 -18.40 -0.46
N PRO A 328 -5.25 -17.40 0.22
CA PRO A 328 -6.41 -16.68 -0.26
C PRO A 328 -6.13 -15.98 -1.60
N GLU A 329 -7.16 -15.86 -2.41
CA GLU A 329 -7.11 -15.08 -3.64
C GLU A 329 -7.01 -13.59 -3.31
N ASN A 330 -5.91 -12.94 -3.71
CA ASN A 330 -5.60 -11.55 -3.39
C ASN A 330 -5.69 -10.62 -4.61
N ILE A 331 -5.96 -9.35 -4.33
CA ILE A 331 -6.03 -8.28 -5.34
C ILE A 331 -4.80 -7.36 -5.27
N ASP A 332 -4.12 -7.34 -4.12
CA ASP A 332 -3.01 -6.44 -3.85
C ASP A 332 -1.70 -6.85 -4.56
N LYS A 333 -0.65 -6.07 -4.30
CA LYS A 333 0.67 -6.21 -4.94
C LYS A 333 1.50 -7.42 -4.53
N GLU A 334 0.97 -8.38 -3.78
CA GLU A 334 1.73 -9.54 -3.31
C GLU A 334 2.29 -10.39 -4.47
N PHE A 335 1.54 -10.58 -5.56
CA PHE A 335 2.03 -11.35 -6.70
C PHE A 335 3.22 -10.67 -7.42
N LEU A 336 3.25 -9.33 -7.46
CA LEU A 336 4.41 -8.56 -7.94
C LEU A 336 5.62 -8.83 -7.04
N ARG A 337 5.44 -8.81 -5.72
CA ARG A 337 6.52 -9.11 -4.76
C ARG A 337 7.08 -10.52 -4.95
N LEU A 338 6.21 -11.50 -5.13
CA LEU A 338 6.60 -12.89 -5.36
C LEU A 338 7.35 -13.05 -6.68
N TRP A 339 6.94 -12.37 -7.75
CA TRP A 339 7.66 -12.39 -9.01
C TRP A 339 9.10 -11.88 -8.85
N PHE A 340 9.30 -10.71 -8.22
CA PHE A 340 10.66 -10.19 -8.00
C PHE A 340 11.49 -11.12 -7.11
N LYS A 341 10.94 -11.64 -6.00
CA LYS A 341 11.65 -12.62 -5.15
C LYS A 341 12.08 -13.90 -5.89
N ASN A 342 11.33 -14.31 -6.92
CA ASN A 342 11.63 -15.51 -7.70
C ASN A 342 12.61 -15.26 -8.85
N ASN A 343 12.84 -14.00 -9.24
CA ASN A 343 13.65 -13.64 -10.41
C ASN A 343 14.91 -12.83 -10.07
N CYS A 344 15.02 -12.29 -8.85
CA CYS A 344 16.19 -11.54 -8.36
C CYS A 344 16.25 -11.57 -6.83
N ASN A 345 17.34 -11.06 -6.25
CA ASN A 345 17.38 -10.65 -4.85
C ASN A 345 17.03 -9.15 -4.74
N PRO A 346 15.77 -8.77 -4.46
CA PRO A 346 15.35 -7.37 -4.54
C PRO A 346 16.04 -6.45 -3.51
N TYR A 347 16.62 -7.02 -2.46
CA TYR A 347 17.31 -6.29 -1.40
C TYR A 347 18.80 -6.06 -1.67
N GLU A 348 19.43 -6.93 -2.47
CA GLU A 348 20.89 -6.91 -2.67
C GLU A 348 21.29 -6.57 -4.11
N ASP A 349 20.47 -6.94 -5.10
CA ASP A 349 20.83 -6.74 -6.50
C ASP A 349 20.78 -5.25 -6.88
N GLU A 350 21.89 -4.72 -7.43
CA GLU A 350 21.98 -3.32 -7.83
C GLU A 350 20.93 -2.95 -8.90
N VAL A 351 20.74 -3.83 -9.88
CA VAL A 351 19.79 -3.66 -10.99
C VAL A 351 18.73 -4.74 -10.89
N LEU A 352 17.47 -4.33 -10.86
CA LEU A 352 16.34 -5.27 -10.87
C LEU A 352 15.94 -5.58 -12.32
N PRO A 353 15.47 -6.79 -12.61
CA PRO A 353 14.86 -7.09 -13.90
C PRO A 353 13.60 -6.24 -14.10
N GLU A 354 13.30 -5.86 -15.34
CA GLU A 354 12.05 -5.17 -15.66
C GLU A 354 10.85 -6.10 -15.41
N ALA A 355 9.78 -5.54 -14.84
CA ALA A 355 8.53 -6.28 -14.66
C ALA A 355 7.90 -6.56 -16.06
N PRO A 356 7.51 -7.80 -16.37
CA PRO A 356 6.85 -8.14 -17.63
C PRO A 356 5.58 -7.32 -17.85
N GLU A 357 5.28 -6.98 -19.10
CA GLU A 357 4.09 -6.18 -19.45
C GLU A 357 2.79 -6.84 -18.98
N GLU A 358 2.70 -8.17 -19.02
CA GLU A 358 1.52 -8.90 -18.52
C GLU A 358 1.36 -8.75 -17.01
N LEU A 359 2.48 -8.72 -16.27
CA LEU A 359 2.49 -8.54 -14.82
C LEU A 359 2.04 -7.12 -14.45
N VAL A 360 2.53 -6.11 -15.18
CA VAL A 360 2.13 -4.71 -15.03
C VAL A 360 0.66 -4.52 -15.37
N SER A 361 0.21 -5.11 -16.49
CA SER A 361 -1.17 -4.97 -16.96
C SER A 361 -2.16 -5.65 -16.02
N GLU A 362 -1.86 -6.85 -15.54
CA GLU A 362 -2.68 -7.56 -14.55
C GLU A 362 -2.75 -6.78 -13.22
N LEU A 363 -1.67 -6.13 -12.79
CA LEU A 363 -1.68 -5.28 -11.59
C LEU A 363 -2.58 -4.05 -11.76
N SER A 364 -2.48 -3.37 -12.90
CA SER A 364 -3.37 -2.25 -13.23
C SER A 364 -4.84 -2.69 -13.22
N TRP A 365 -5.15 -3.81 -13.87
CA TRP A 365 -6.51 -4.36 -13.89
C TRP A 365 -7.00 -4.70 -12.48
N ARG A 366 -6.20 -5.36 -11.64
CA ARG A 366 -6.57 -5.69 -10.26
C ARG A 366 -6.88 -4.45 -9.43
N TYR A 367 -6.12 -3.38 -9.61
CA TYR A 367 -6.35 -2.13 -8.91
C TYR A 367 -7.68 -1.52 -9.33
N ILE A 368 -7.94 -1.45 -10.64
CA ILE A 368 -9.22 -0.99 -11.18
C ILE A 368 -10.37 -1.87 -10.69
N PHE A 369 -10.20 -3.19 -10.70
CA PHE A 369 -11.19 -4.15 -10.20
C PHE A 369 -11.51 -3.90 -8.72
N LEU A 370 -10.52 -3.63 -7.88
CA LEU A 370 -10.73 -3.26 -6.48
C LEU A 370 -11.56 -1.98 -6.38
N TYR A 371 -11.17 -0.94 -7.10
CA TYR A 371 -11.89 0.34 -7.14
C TYR A 371 -13.35 0.13 -7.55
N GLU A 372 -13.61 -0.54 -8.67
CA GLU A 372 -14.98 -0.75 -9.17
C GLU A 372 -15.79 -1.61 -8.20
N THR A 373 -15.17 -2.62 -7.59
CA THR A 373 -15.83 -3.51 -6.63
C THR A 373 -16.19 -2.79 -5.35
N ILE A 374 -15.27 -1.98 -4.80
CA ILE A 374 -15.45 -1.32 -3.50
C ILE A 374 -16.34 -0.09 -3.61
N THR A 375 -16.23 0.69 -4.68
CA THR A 375 -17.02 1.92 -4.85
C THR A 375 -18.36 1.68 -5.53
N LYS A 376 -18.56 0.48 -6.12
CA LYS A 376 -19.69 0.16 -7.02
C LYS A 376 -19.85 1.14 -8.18
N SER A 377 -18.76 1.81 -8.56
CA SER A 377 -18.70 2.79 -9.63
C SER A 377 -17.79 2.28 -10.73
N LYS A 378 -18.09 2.57 -12.00
CA LYS A 378 -17.20 2.21 -13.11
C LYS A 378 -15.99 3.13 -13.13
N PHE A 379 -14.82 2.56 -13.42
CA PHE A 379 -13.59 3.31 -13.62
C PHE A 379 -13.63 4.04 -14.96
N GLU A 380 -13.50 5.36 -14.91
CA GLU A 380 -13.51 6.20 -16.10
C GLU A 380 -12.09 6.37 -16.61
N LEU A 381 -11.85 5.86 -17.83
CA LEU A 381 -10.56 6.01 -18.49
C LEU A 381 -10.29 7.50 -18.78
N PRO A 382 -9.10 8.02 -18.42
CA PRO A 382 -8.77 9.41 -18.66
C PRO A 382 -8.68 9.70 -20.16
N SER A 383 -9.09 10.91 -20.55
CA SER A 383 -8.98 11.35 -21.94
C SER A 383 -7.51 11.51 -22.35
N THR A 384 -7.17 11.03 -23.54
CA THR A 384 -5.83 11.20 -24.14
C THR A 384 -5.68 12.48 -24.96
N LYS A 385 -6.69 13.38 -24.95
CA LYS A 385 -6.69 14.62 -25.74
C LYS A 385 -5.72 15.67 -25.20
N GLU A 386 -5.49 15.70 -23.90
CA GLU A 386 -4.61 16.65 -23.22
C GLU A 386 -3.49 15.85 -22.50
N PRO A 387 -2.22 16.28 -22.61
CA PRO A 387 -1.14 15.68 -21.84
C PRO A 387 -1.44 15.72 -20.34
N ILE A 388 -1.17 14.60 -19.64
CA ILE A 388 -1.52 14.46 -18.21
C ILE A 388 -0.90 15.56 -17.33
N HIS A 389 0.31 16.00 -17.65
CA HIS A 389 1.00 17.06 -16.91
C HIS A 389 0.29 18.42 -17.04
N ASP A 390 -0.14 18.76 -18.25
CA ASP A 390 -0.82 20.03 -18.55
C ASP A 390 -2.20 20.06 -17.88
N ARG A 391 -2.95 18.96 -18.00
CA ARG A 391 -4.24 18.76 -17.32
C ARG A 391 -4.12 18.98 -15.81
N ILE A 392 -3.15 18.30 -15.18
CA ILE A 392 -2.92 18.41 -13.73
C ILE A 392 -2.54 19.83 -13.35
N ALA A 393 -1.57 20.45 -14.05
CA ALA A 393 -1.12 21.80 -13.71
C ALA A 393 -2.25 22.85 -13.84
N SER A 394 -3.04 22.78 -14.91
CA SER A 394 -4.20 23.64 -15.16
C SER A 394 -5.27 23.49 -14.07
N ASN A 395 -5.60 22.26 -13.70
CA ASN A 395 -6.60 21.96 -12.69
C ASN A 395 -6.15 22.42 -11.29
N VAL A 396 -4.89 22.16 -10.93
CA VAL A 396 -4.32 22.58 -9.64
C VAL A 396 -4.24 24.10 -9.54
N SER A 397 -3.75 24.79 -10.57
CA SER A 397 -3.65 26.25 -10.59
C SER A 397 -5.02 26.92 -10.39
N ARG A 398 -6.05 26.43 -11.09
CA ARG A 398 -7.43 26.92 -10.94
C ARG A 398 -7.96 26.70 -9.53
N ALA A 399 -7.74 25.51 -8.97
CA ALA A 399 -8.22 25.17 -7.64
C ALA A 399 -7.55 26.01 -6.54
N LEU A 400 -6.22 26.14 -6.56
CA LEU A 400 -5.48 26.95 -5.59
C LEU A 400 -5.91 28.42 -5.64
N SER A 401 -6.18 28.97 -6.83
CA SER A 401 -6.66 30.35 -6.99
C SER A 401 -8.06 30.58 -6.43
N SER A 402 -8.81 29.52 -6.15
CA SER A 402 -10.17 29.58 -5.58
C SER A 402 -10.24 29.27 -4.08
N LEU A 403 -9.11 28.87 -3.48
CA LEU A 403 -9.03 28.63 -2.04
C LEU A 403 -8.94 29.98 -1.28
N PRO A 404 -9.56 30.06 -0.09
CA PRO A 404 -9.68 31.30 0.67
C PRO A 404 -8.37 31.82 1.26
#